data_AF-A0A382TZI6-F1
#
_entry.id   AF-A0A382TZI6-F1
#
_cell.length_a   1.000
_cell.length_b   1.000
_cell.length_c   1.000
_cell.angle_alpha   90.00
_cell.angle_beta   90.00
_cell.angle_gamma   90.00
#
_symmetry.space_group_name_H-M   'P 1'
#
loop_
_entity.id
_entity.type
_entity.pdbx_description
1 polymer ?
#
loop_
_entity_poly.entity_id
_entity_poly.type
_entity_poly.pdbx_seq_one_letter_code
_entity_poly.pdbx_strand_id
1 'polypeptide(L)' 'VCIRVSKAGINFADILSRMGLYPGAPKPPFTPGMEVSGTIHEVGPDVDNFEVGDRVVGSGTNGGYATHTLAK' A
#
# COMPACT_ATOMS: atom_id res chain seq x y z
N VAL A 1 -2.01 0.44 -10.41
CA VAL A 1 -3.19 -0.43 -10.16
C VAL A 1 -3.83 -0.16 -8.80
N CYS A 2 -5.10 -0.52 -8.63
CA CYS A 2 -5.75 -0.62 -7.31
C CYS A 2 -5.73 -2.08 -6.85
N ILE A 3 -5.23 -2.33 -5.64
CA ILE A 3 -5.17 -3.66 -5.03
C ILE A 3 -6.26 -3.73 -3.96
N ARG A 4 -7.13 -4.74 -4.05
CA ARG A 4 -7.95 -5.18 -2.92
C ARG A 4 -7.06 -5.96 -1.96
N VAL A 5 -6.82 -5.40 -0.79
CA VAL A 5 -5.87 -5.90 0.20
C VAL A 5 -6.43 -7.15 0.88
N SER A 6 -5.63 -8.22 0.90
CA SER A 6 -5.91 -9.44 1.66
C SER A 6 -5.12 -9.47 2.97
N LYS A 7 -3.85 -9.06 2.92
CA LYS A 7 -2.94 -8.96 4.06
C LYS A 7 -2.10 -7.70 3.95
N ALA A 8 -1.82 -7.06 5.07
CA ALA A 8 -0.86 -5.96 5.20
C ALA A 8 0.26 -6.39 6.15
N GLY A 9 1.51 -6.10 5.79
CA GLY A 9 2.65 -6.32 6.67
C GLY A 9 2.76 -5.21 7.71
N ILE A 10 3.11 -5.57 8.94
CA ILE A 10 3.32 -4.62 10.04
C ILE A 10 4.81 -4.53 10.32
N ASN A 11 5.36 -3.32 10.24
CA ASN A 11 6.77 -3.06 10.38
C ASN A 11 7.06 -2.08 11.53
N PHE A 12 8.27 -2.13 12.08
CA PHE A 12 8.70 -1.19 13.12
C PHE A 12 8.69 0.28 12.63
N ALA A 13 8.95 0.50 11.33
CA ALA A 13 8.86 1.82 10.72
C ALA A 13 7.44 2.41 10.71
N ASP A 14 6.37 1.59 10.74
CA ASP A 14 5.01 2.09 10.89
C ASP A 14 4.82 2.78 12.26
N ILE A 15 5.42 2.21 13.30
CA ILE A 15 5.39 2.76 14.68
C ILE A 15 6.16 4.07 14.72
N LEU A 16 7.39 4.10 14.21
CA LEU A 16 8.21 5.31 14.17
C LEU A 16 7.54 6.42 13.35
N SER A 17 6.90 6.08 12.23
CA SER A 17 6.19 7.04 11.38
C SER A 17 4.99 7.64 12.11
N ARG A 18 4.20 6.83 12.82
CA ARG A 18 3.07 7.31 13.65
C ARG A 18 3.51 8.22 14.80
N MET A 19 4.71 8.02 15.32
CA MET A 19 5.31 8.88 16.35
C MET A 19 5.98 10.15 15.78
N GLY A 20 6.07 10.28 14.46
CA GLY A 20 6.79 11.38 13.81
C GLY A 20 8.33 11.28 13.93
N LEU A 21 8.84 10.09 14.28
CA LEU A 21 10.26 9.83 14.49
C LEU A 21 10.96 9.21 13.28
N TYR A 22 10.21 8.73 12.28
CA TYR A 22 10.77 8.12 11.09
C TYR A 22 11.17 9.18 10.05
N PRO A 23 12.46 9.27 9.65
CA PRO A 23 12.90 10.26 8.67
C PRO A 23 12.16 10.09 7.35
N GLY A 24 11.58 11.18 6.84
CA GLY A 24 10.83 11.17 5.58
C GLY A 24 9.40 10.61 5.69
N ALA A 25 8.91 10.29 6.89
CA ALA A 25 7.51 9.92 7.06
C ALA A 25 6.56 11.07 6.67
N PRO A 26 5.39 10.76 6.09
CA PRO A 26 4.36 11.76 5.81
C PRO A 26 3.92 12.48 7.09
N LYS A 27 3.55 13.76 6.97
CA LYS A 27 2.91 14.48 8.07
C LYS A 27 1.48 13.97 8.26
N PRO A 28 0.97 13.85 9.50
CA PRO A 28 -0.44 13.56 9.75
C PRO A 28 -1.38 14.62 9.13
N PRO A 29 -2.57 14.22 8.64
CA PRO A 29 -3.09 12.85 8.62
C PRO A 29 -2.49 12.02 7.45
N PHE A 30 -2.17 10.76 7.73
CA PHE A 30 -1.81 9.76 6.72
C PHE A 30 -2.25 8.36 7.15
N THR A 31 -2.41 7.45 6.19
CA THR A 31 -2.73 6.03 6.46
C THR A 31 -1.42 5.23 6.51
N PRO A 32 -1.07 4.54 7.61
CA PRO A 32 0.14 3.71 7.69
C PRO A 32 0.13 2.47 6.76
N GLY A 33 1.24 1.72 6.77
CA GLY A 33 1.39 0.47 6.03
C GLY A 33 2.16 0.65 4.73
N MET A 34 3.27 -0.08 4.60
CA MET A 34 4.22 0.02 3.47
C MET A 34 4.19 -1.20 2.54
N GLU A 35 3.54 -2.29 2.95
CA GLU A 35 3.47 -3.49 2.15
C GLU A 35 2.12 -4.20 2.30
N VAL A 36 1.64 -4.75 1.20
CA VAL A 36 0.39 -5.52 1.13
C VAL A 36 0.54 -6.70 0.18
N SER A 37 -0.30 -7.71 0.38
CA SER A 37 -0.61 -8.69 -0.65
C SER A 37 -2.12 -8.75 -0.87
N GLY A 38 -2.52 -9.05 -2.09
CA GLY A 38 -3.92 -9.00 -2.46
C GLY A 38 -4.17 -9.37 -3.91
N THR A 39 -5.30 -8.89 -4.42
CA THR A 39 -5.69 -9.08 -5.81
C THR A 39 -5.90 -7.74 -6.49
N ILE A 40 -5.50 -7.60 -7.74
CA ILE A 40 -5.81 -6.41 -8.54
C ILE A 40 -7.32 -6.27 -8.65
N HIS A 41 -7.82 -5.14 -8.17
CA HIS A 41 -9.23 -4.76 -8.24
C HIS A 41 -9.52 -3.94 -9.49
N GLU A 42 -8.64 -3.00 -9.82
CA GLU A 42 -8.75 -2.12 -10.99
C GLU A 42 -7.37 -1.81 -11.56
N VAL A 43 -7.33 -1.61 -12.88
CA VAL A 43 -6.13 -1.25 -13.64
C VAL A 43 -6.32 0.15 -14.22
N GLY A 44 -5.29 0.99 -14.13
CA GLY A 44 -5.33 2.34 -14.68
C GLY A 44 -5.13 2.33 -16.20
N PRO A 45 -5.48 3.41 -16.91
CA PRO A 45 -5.44 3.46 -18.38
C PRO A 45 -4.05 3.25 -18.99
N ASP A 46 -2.97 3.55 -18.26
CA ASP A 46 -1.58 3.46 -18.72
C ASP A 46 -0.81 2.27 -18.10
N VAL A 47 -1.52 1.21 -17.71
CA VAL A 47 -0.92 0.01 -17.09
C VAL A 47 -1.19 -1.21 -17.96
N ASP A 48 -0.15 -1.71 -18.60
CA ASP A 48 -0.27 -2.78 -19.60
C ASP A 48 0.15 -4.17 -19.09
N ASN A 49 0.82 -4.24 -17.93
CA ASN A 49 1.47 -5.45 -17.43
C ASN A 49 0.67 -6.21 -16.37
N PHE A 50 -0.58 -5.82 -16.15
CA PHE A 50 -1.41 -6.29 -15.05
C PHE A 50 -2.88 -6.40 -15.46
N GLU A 51 -3.56 -7.41 -14.95
CA GLU A 51 -4.98 -7.63 -15.21
C GLU A 51 -5.78 -7.73 -13.90
N VAL A 52 -7.08 -7.40 -13.97
CA VAL A 52 -7.98 -7.56 -12.81
C VAL A 52 -8.05 -9.04 -12.41
N GLY A 53 -7.88 -9.30 -11.11
CA GLY A 53 -7.85 -10.66 -10.55
C GLY A 53 -6.45 -11.20 -10.28
N ASP A 54 -5.40 -10.58 -10.85
CA ASP A 54 -4.02 -10.99 -10.58
C ASP A 54 -3.69 -10.94 -9.09
N ARG A 55 -3.01 -11.98 -8.59
CA ARG A 55 -2.47 -12.00 -7.24
C ARG A 55 -1.13 -11.30 -7.22
N VAL A 56 -1.01 -10.27 -6.39
CA VAL A 56 0.16 -9.39 -6.35
C VAL A 56 0.63 -9.12 -4.93
N VAL A 57 1.90 -8.79 -4.82
CA VAL A 57 2.48 -8.08 -3.67
C VAL A 57 2.69 -6.64 -4.09
N GLY A 58 2.24 -5.70 -3.28
CA GLY A 58 2.44 -4.27 -3.47
C GLY A 58 3.29 -3.70 -2.36
N SER A 59 4.19 -2.77 -2.72
CA SER A 59 4.96 -1.99 -1.76
C SER A 59 4.80 -0.50 -2.06
N GLY A 60 4.76 0.31 -1.00
CA GLY A 60 4.59 1.76 -1.04
C GLY A 60 5.12 2.41 0.23
N THR A 61 5.10 3.73 0.30
CA THR A 61 5.55 4.47 1.50
C THR A 61 4.46 4.59 2.57
N ASN A 62 3.19 4.42 2.19
CA ASN A 62 2.03 4.50 3.06
C ASN A 62 0.79 3.87 2.38
N GLY A 63 -0.36 3.87 3.06
CA GLY A 63 -1.65 3.49 2.50
C GLY A 63 -1.95 2.00 2.50
N GLY A 64 -1.08 1.15 3.05
CA GLY A 64 -1.28 -0.30 3.09
C GLY A 64 -2.29 -0.77 4.14
N TYR A 65 -2.50 -0.03 5.23
CA TYR A 65 -3.49 -0.36 6.26
C TYR A 65 -4.90 0.09 5.86
N ALA A 66 -5.37 -0.45 4.73
CA ALA A 66 -6.66 -0.15 4.13
C ALA A 66 -7.25 -1.39 3.46
N THR A 67 -8.54 -1.37 3.12
CA THR A 67 -9.17 -2.45 2.35
C THR A 67 -8.75 -2.42 0.88
N HIS A 68 -8.38 -1.23 0.37
CA HIS A 68 -7.89 -1.00 -0.97
C HIS A 68 -6.74 -0.01 -0.94
N THR A 69 -5.74 -0.21 -1.81
CA THR A 69 -4.61 0.69 -1.91
C THR A 69 -4.13 0.83 -3.34
N LEU A 70 -3.51 1.96 -3.65
CA LEU A 70 -2.89 2.21 -4.94
C LEU A 70 -1.43 1.77 -4.89
N ALA A 71 -1.03 0.98 -5.87
CA ALA A 71 0.36 0.61 -6.12
C ALA A 71 0.67 0.83 -7.60
N LYS A 72 1.89 1.21 -7.96
CA LYS A 72 2.24 1.48 -9.35
C LYS A 72 2.38 0.18 -10.12
#